data_AF-A0A6A0I078-F1
#
_entry.id   AF-A0A6A0I078-F1
#
_cell.length_a   1.000
_cell.length_b   1.000
_cell.length_c   1.000
_cell.angle_alpha   90.00
_cell.angle_beta   90.00
_cell.angle_gamma   90.00
#
_symmetry.space_group_name_H-M   'P 1'
#
loop_
_entity.id
_entity.type
_entity.pdbx_description
1 polymer ?
#
loop_
_entity_poly.entity_id
_entity_poly.type
_entity_poly.pdbx_seq_one_letter_code
_entity_poly.pdbx_strand_id
1 'polypeptide(L)'
;MKSQQSFLRIEMQSETALRNIYSPSHRVEIRQPDDRHATVECEMTNALDGRDFLLYYSLDPNEIATTLLTHRPETGKPGYFILLISPQVELNENQVQAKDLVLVLDTSGSMAGEKIEQAKAALRYCLQRLGERDRFGLVTFSSEARVFRSTLAGITEREDALWQVDKLEATGGTNINEALLAAHKLLRDSPAGRGMIIFLTDGLPSVGVQDEGQIRRNLQQANSNEVRLFSFGVGFDVNTKLLDGLGRDHHAFADYISPQENIEERVSTFYDKVRYPVMRNMEYEFRGTDVRLLSPRQLPDLFKGGQIILAGRYQQAGHASLILRGQAGEQRQTFQYEFDFPRREREREFVARLWATRRVGDLLEDIRLNGENAELKNEVISLAKEFRLVTPYTSYLVREEETLAGDAAALPGVFQQMERRWAAEPSREMLMKASSGAGAVAMSQSIREMKEAEVVAAPKQASVVVVKGRVMALNPDGVWIDTEFKPVLETVKIVFASNAYFTFLRLFPEAGDFCRLGQKVIFNWQGKFVEIGEKGEKQMDATKLRELMN
;
A
#
# COMPACT_ATOMS: atom_id res chain seq x y z
N MET A 1 26.10 -10.28 -16.36
CA MET A 1 26.25 -10.62 -14.92
C MET A 1 24.86 -10.83 -14.37
N LYS A 2 24.58 -11.99 -13.76
CA LYS A 2 23.32 -12.21 -13.02
C LYS A 2 23.28 -11.18 -11.90
N SER A 3 22.17 -10.45 -11.72
CA SER A 3 21.99 -9.67 -10.49
C SER A 3 22.09 -10.64 -9.33
N GLN A 4 23.09 -10.48 -8.46
CA GLN A 4 23.15 -11.23 -7.22
C GLN A 4 21.99 -10.75 -6.36
N GLN A 5 20.86 -11.46 -6.41
CA GLN A 5 19.86 -11.39 -5.35
C GLN A 5 20.52 -11.95 -4.10
N SER A 6 20.73 -11.10 -3.11
CA SER A 6 21.17 -11.52 -1.79
C SER A 6 19.93 -11.67 -0.92
N PHE A 7 19.89 -12.73 -0.12
CA PHE A 7 18.79 -12.96 0.81
C PHE A 7 19.37 -12.99 2.22
N LEU A 8 18.64 -12.40 3.17
CA LEU A 8 18.91 -12.52 4.60
C LEU A 8 17.77 -13.34 5.20
N ARG A 9 18.12 -14.41 5.90
CA ARG A 9 17.18 -15.23 6.67
C ARG A 9 17.64 -15.28 8.12
N ILE A 10 16.75 -14.92 9.03
CA ILE A 10 16.99 -14.94 10.47
C ILE A 10 15.98 -15.90 11.09
N GLU A 11 16.48 -16.92 11.77
CA GLU A 11 15.66 -17.86 12.53
C GLU A 11 15.77 -17.50 14.02
N MET A 12 14.60 -17.36 14.65
CA MET A 12 14.47 -16.91 16.02
C MET A 12 13.76 -17.98 16.83
N GLN A 13 14.32 -18.29 18.00
CA GLN A 13 13.73 -19.18 18.98
C GLN A 13 13.88 -18.56 20.38
N SER A 14 12.81 -18.59 21.17
CA SER A 14 12.80 -18.04 22.52
C SER A 14 11.94 -18.88 23.46
N GLU A 15 12.29 -18.89 24.75
CA GLU A 15 11.46 -19.51 25.80
C GLU A 15 10.22 -18.66 26.12
N THR A 16 10.35 -17.34 25.98
CA THR A 16 9.24 -16.38 26.13
C THR A 16 8.69 -16.02 24.76
N ALA A 17 7.39 -15.76 24.68
CA ALA A 17 6.72 -15.48 23.42
C ALA A 17 7.34 -14.30 22.65
N LEU A 18 7.73 -14.54 21.40
CA LEU A 18 8.21 -13.55 20.44
C LEU A 18 7.02 -12.70 19.94
N ARG A 19 7.16 -11.39 20.05
CA ARG A 19 6.13 -10.40 19.71
C ARG A 19 6.72 -9.20 18.99
N ASN A 20 5.91 -8.47 18.22
CA ASN A 20 6.29 -7.23 17.54
C ASN A 20 7.62 -7.33 16.77
N ILE A 21 7.81 -8.42 16.03
CA ILE A 21 8.97 -8.61 15.15
C ILE A 21 8.84 -7.61 14.00
N TYR A 22 9.80 -6.69 13.87
CA TYR A 22 9.64 -5.50 13.04
C TYR A 22 10.97 -4.99 12.51
N SER A 23 11.03 -4.69 11.21
CA SER A 23 12.19 -4.03 10.59
C SER A 23 11.82 -2.65 10.05
N PRO A 24 12.38 -1.56 10.58
CA PRO A 24 12.17 -0.22 10.03
C PRO A 24 13.09 0.08 8.84
N SER A 25 14.11 -0.73 8.56
CA SER A 25 15.10 -0.43 7.51
C SER A 25 14.85 -1.19 6.19
N HIS A 26 14.25 -2.37 6.26
CA HIS A 26 13.95 -3.21 5.11
C HIS A 26 12.55 -3.83 5.22
N ARG A 27 11.90 -4.07 4.08
CA ARG A 27 10.67 -4.87 4.07
C ARG A 27 11.05 -6.33 4.30
N VAL A 28 10.35 -6.99 5.21
CA VAL A 28 10.62 -8.37 5.61
C VAL A 28 9.35 -9.20 5.53
N GLU A 29 9.49 -10.46 5.12
CA GLU A 29 8.47 -11.49 5.28
C GLU A 29 8.69 -12.17 6.64
N ILE A 30 7.65 -12.22 7.47
CA ILE A 30 7.72 -12.83 8.78
C ILE A 30 6.81 -14.05 8.79
N ARG A 31 7.40 -15.22 9.03
CA ARG A 31 6.67 -16.47 9.26
C ARG A 31 6.81 -16.86 10.71
N GLN A 32 5.69 -16.84 11.41
CA GLN A 32 5.63 -17.14 12.84
C GLN A 32 4.63 -18.28 13.07
N PRO A 33 5.08 -19.55 13.03
CA PRO A 33 4.18 -20.70 13.18
C PRO A 33 3.54 -20.80 14.57
N ASP A 34 4.25 -20.34 15.59
CA ASP A 34 3.83 -20.35 16.99
C ASP A 34 4.43 -19.14 17.75
N ASP A 35 4.09 -19.02 19.03
CA ASP A 35 4.53 -17.89 19.85
C ASP A 35 6.06 -17.86 20.10
N ARG A 36 6.79 -18.95 19.87
CA ARG A 36 8.19 -19.12 20.29
C ARG A 36 9.19 -19.23 19.15
N HIS A 37 8.72 -19.45 17.93
CA HIS A 37 9.54 -19.58 16.74
C HIS A 37 9.13 -18.55 15.69
N ALA A 38 10.11 -17.90 15.06
CA ALA A 38 9.87 -17.05 13.92
C ALA A 38 11.00 -17.16 12.89
N THR A 39 10.65 -17.00 11.62
CA THR A 39 11.60 -16.84 10.51
C THR A 39 11.35 -15.49 9.86
N VAL A 40 12.39 -14.67 9.78
CA VAL A 40 12.38 -13.37 9.10
C VAL A 40 13.20 -13.50 7.83
N GLU A 41 12.56 -13.27 6.69
CA GLU A 41 13.18 -13.33 5.37
C GLU A 41 13.17 -11.93 4.73
N CYS A 42 14.32 -11.50 4.21
CA CYS A 42 14.48 -10.22 3.53
C CYS A 42 15.18 -10.46 2.20
N GLU A 43 14.54 -10.05 1.11
CA GLU A 43 15.21 -9.95 -0.18
C GLU A 43 15.96 -8.62 -0.25
N MET A 44 17.27 -8.68 -0.50
CA MET A 44 18.11 -7.49 -0.64
C MET A 44 18.38 -7.24 -2.12
N THR A 45 17.61 -6.32 -2.69
CA THR A 45 17.86 -5.81 -4.04
C THR A 45 19.05 -4.86 -3.98
N ASN A 46 20.22 -5.31 -4.45
CA ASN A 46 21.52 -4.66 -4.32
C ASN A 46 22.05 -4.64 -2.88
N ALA A 47 22.79 -5.68 -2.48
CA ALA A 47 23.50 -5.81 -1.20
C ALA A 47 24.54 -4.70 -0.89
N LEU A 48 24.58 -3.64 -1.69
CA LEU A 48 25.52 -2.52 -1.64
C LEU A 48 24.83 -1.19 -1.33
N ASP A 49 23.54 -1.16 -0.94
CA ASP A 49 22.88 0.10 -0.57
C ASP A 49 23.47 0.75 0.70
N GLY A 50 24.35 0.03 1.42
CA GLY A 50 25.13 0.51 2.54
C GLY A 50 24.31 0.78 3.81
N ARG A 51 23.04 0.34 3.85
CA ARG A 51 22.16 0.56 4.99
C ARG A 51 22.21 -0.61 5.96
N ASP A 52 22.24 -0.31 7.25
CA ASP A 52 22.16 -1.34 8.29
C ASP A 52 20.78 -2.05 8.25
N PHE A 53 20.81 -3.37 8.37
CA PHE A 53 19.60 -4.15 8.64
C PHE A 53 19.26 -4.07 10.13
N LEU A 54 18.10 -3.48 10.45
CA LEU A 54 17.61 -3.33 11.81
C LEU A 54 16.42 -4.25 12.02
N LEU A 55 16.46 -5.07 13.07
CA LEU A 55 15.36 -5.93 13.48
C LEU A 55 15.05 -5.70 14.96
N TYR A 56 13.82 -5.29 15.24
CA TYR A 56 13.28 -5.15 16.58
C TYR A 56 12.36 -6.34 16.86
N TYR A 57 12.36 -6.81 18.09
CA TYR A 57 11.40 -7.77 18.60
C TYR A 57 11.21 -7.54 20.10
N SER A 58 10.16 -8.12 20.64
CA SER A 58 9.87 -8.11 22.07
C SER A 58 9.60 -9.52 22.57
N LEU A 59 9.84 -9.72 23.86
CA LEU A 59 9.48 -10.93 24.59
C LEU A 59 8.33 -10.57 25.52
N ASP A 60 7.12 -10.92 25.13
CA ASP A 60 5.90 -10.48 25.83
C ASP A 60 4.87 -11.61 25.86
N PRO A 61 4.55 -12.16 27.05
CA PRO A 61 3.60 -13.25 27.21
C PRO A 61 2.13 -12.79 27.20
N ASN A 62 1.86 -11.48 27.11
CA ASN A 62 0.50 -10.96 27.13
C ASN A 62 -0.27 -11.33 25.86
N GLU A 63 -1.61 -11.40 25.98
CA GLU A 63 -2.51 -11.71 24.85
C GLU A 63 -2.41 -10.68 23.73
N ILE A 64 -2.22 -9.41 24.11
CA ILE A 64 -1.90 -8.30 23.22
C ILE A 64 -0.57 -7.73 23.72
N ALA A 65 0.42 -7.74 22.84
CA ALA A 65 1.75 -7.25 23.14
C ALA A 65 1.91 -5.82 22.65
N THR A 66 2.67 -5.01 23.40
CA THR A 66 2.95 -3.62 23.02
C THR A 66 4.42 -3.28 23.14
N THR A 67 4.97 -2.62 22.12
CA THR A 67 6.37 -2.18 22.10
C THR A 67 6.46 -0.70 21.75
N LEU A 68 6.98 0.11 22.67
CA LEU A 68 7.20 1.55 22.46
C LEU A 68 8.63 1.80 21.96
N LEU A 69 8.75 2.45 20.80
CA LEU A 69 10.00 2.96 20.26
C LEU A 69 9.91 4.48 20.16
N THR A 70 10.86 5.20 20.76
CA THR A 70 10.83 6.67 20.83
C THR A 70 12.05 7.30 20.17
N HIS A 71 11.94 8.57 19.80
CA HIS A 71 13.05 9.43 19.39
C HIS A 71 12.82 10.85 19.92
N ARG A 72 13.81 11.41 20.61
CA ARG A 72 13.79 12.78 21.14
C ARG A 72 15.23 13.32 21.20
N PRO A 73 15.69 14.04 20.17
CA PRO A 73 17.09 14.39 20.06
C PRO A 73 17.50 15.51 21.03
N GLU A 74 16.54 16.36 21.41
CA GLU A 74 16.74 17.55 22.23
C GLU A 74 15.77 17.59 23.42
N THR A 75 16.31 17.85 24.61
CA THR A 75 15.52 18.07 25.82
C THR A 75 14.66 19.33 25.66
N GLY A 76 13.40 19.29 26.10
CA GLY A 76 12.49 20.43 26.04
C GLY A 76 11.76 20.62 24.71
N LYS A 77 12.18 19.95 23.63
CA LYS A 77 11.40 19.83 22.39
C LYS A 77 10.48 18.59 22.43
N PRO A 78 9.36 18.57 21.71
CA PRO A 78 8.50 17.37 21.63
C PRO A 78 9.24 16.22 20.95
N GLY A 79 9.09 15.00 21.45
CA GLY A 79 9.62 13.78 20.85
C GLY A 79 8.62 13.11 19.90
N TYR A 80 9.07 12.01 19.30
CA TYR A 80 8.33 11.14 18.39
C TYR A 80 8.27 9.73 18.96
N PHE A 81 7.19 9.01 18.68
CA PHE A 81 7.08 7.61 19.05
C PHE A 81 6.38 6.80 17.97
N ILE A 82 6.69 5.51 17.95
CA ILE A 82 5.84 4.48 17.37
C ILE A 82 5.53 3.45 18.45
N LEU A 83 4.29 2.99 18.47
CA LEU A 83 3.81 1.92 19.33
C LEU A 83 3.38 0.77 18.42
N LEU A 84 4.04 -0.37 18.58
CA LEU A 84 3.70 -1.61 17.91
C LEU A 84 2.69 -2.36 18.78
N ILE A 85 1.58 -2.81 18.19
CA ILE A 85 0.53 -3.57 18.87
C ILE A 85 0.25 -4.83 18.06
N SER A 86 0.45 -6.02 18.63
CA SER A 86 0.18 -7.29 17.96
C SER A 86 -0.54 -8.25 18.91
N PRO A 87 -1.43 -9.12 18.42
CA PRO A 87 -1.99 -10.18 19.26
C PRO A 87 -0.97 -11.33 19.40
N GLN A 88 -1.28 -12.27 20.28
CA GLN A 88 -0.63 -13.58 20.28
C GLN A 88 -0.90 -14.38 19.00
N VAL A 89 0.02 -15.26 18.62
CA VAL A 89 -0.07 -16.11 17.44
C VAL A 89 -0.98 -17.29 17.72
N GLU A 90 -0.81 -17.89 18.90
CA GLU A 90 -1.66 -18.97 19.39
C GLU A 90 -2.91 -18.39 20.05
N LEU A 91 -4.02 -18.42 19.29
CA LEU A 91 -5.32 -18.00 19.78
C LEU A 91 -6.15 -19.23 20.15
N ASN A 92 -6.80 -19.18 21.30
CA ASN A 92 -7.86 -20.13 21.65
C ASN A 92 -9.09 -19.88 20.76
N GLU A 93 -9.91 -20.91 20.50
CA GLU A 93 -11.11 -20.80 19.64
C GLU A 93 -12.09 -19.71 20.11
N ASN A 94 -12.13 -19.43 21.42
CA ASN A 94 -12.96 -18.39 22.03
C ASN A 94 -12.45 -16.96 21.75
N GLN A 95 -11.18 -16.80 21.36
CA GLN A 95 -10.58 -15.50 21.06
C GLN A 95 -10.77 -15.10 19.60
N VAL A 96 -11.00 -16.07 18.70
CA VAL A 96 -11.35 -15.79 17.30
C VAL A 96 -12.83 -15.46 17.21
N GLN A 97 -13.13 -14.24 16.77
CA GLN A 97 -14.50 -13.76 16.66
C GLN A 97 -15.13 -14.18 15.34
N ALA A 98 -16.41 -14.54 15.39
CA ALA A 98 -17.21 -14.76 14.20
C ALA A 98 -17.42 -13.43 13.46
N LYS A 99 -17.44 -13.48 12.13
CA LYS A 99 -17.61 -12.29 11.27
C LYS A 99 -18.89 -12.36 10.45
N ASP A 100 -19.40 -11.19 10.12
CA ASP A 100 -20.50 -11.03 9.16
C ASP A 100 -19.95 -10.39 7.89
N LEU A 101 -19.77 -11.18 6.83
CA LEU A 101 -19.09 -10.76 5.61
C LEU A 101 -20.07 -10.54 4.46
N VAL A 102 -20.14 -9.34 3.89
CA VAL A 102 -20.87 -9.12 2.63
C VAL A 102 -19.87 -8.93 1.48
N LEU A 103 -19.93 -9.83 0.51
CA LEU A 103 -19.18 -9.72 -0.75
C LEU A 103 -20.01 -8.91 -1.73
N VAL A 104 -19.46 -7.81 -2.24
CA VAL A 104 -20.12 -6.92 -3.21
C VAL A 104 -19.31 -6.91 -4.49
N LEU A 105 -19.86 -7.48 -5.56
CA LEU A 105 -19.16 -7.64 -6.84
C LEU A 105 -19.86 -6.86 -7.96
N ASP A 106 -19.08 -6.00 -8.62
CA ASP A 106 -19.45 -5.37 -9.88
C ASP A 106 -19.51 -6.43 -11.00
N THR A 107 -20.64 -6.41 -11.71
CA THR A 107 -20.94 -7.26 -12.86
C THR A 107 -21.30 -6.41 -14.08
N SER A 108 -20.86 -5.15 -14.12
CA SER A 108 -21.03 -4.26 -15.26
C SER A 108 -20.29 -4.77 -16.51
N GLY A 109 -20.65 -4.25 -17.68
CA GLY A 109 -20.07 -4.70 -18.95
C GLY A 109 -18.55 -4.55 -19.04
N SER A 110 -17.94 -3.62 -18.30
CA SER A 110 -16.49 -3.43 -18.24
C SER A 110 -15.76 -4.63 -17.64
N MET A 111 -16.41 -5.39 -16.74
CA MET A 111 -15.86 -6.57 -16.07
C MET A 111 -15.73 -7.79 -17.00
N ALA A 112 -16.23 -7.72 -18.23
CA ALA A 112 -16.22 -8.85 -19.16
C ALA A 112 -14.82 -9.42 -19.44
N GLY A 113 -14.77 -10.72 -19.74
CA GLY A 113 -13.53 -11.44 -19.98
C GLY A 113 -12.86 -11.92 -18.69
N GLU A 114 -11.54 -11.76 -18.59
CA GLU A 114 -10.75 -12.34 -17.50
C GLU A 114 -11.05 -11.73 -16.14
N LYS A 115 -11.40 -10.42 -16.08
CA LYS A 115 -11.66 -9.71 -14.82
C LYS A 115 -12.80 -10.35 -14.02
N ILE A 116 -13.93 -10.67 -14.66
CA ILE A 116 -15.05 -11.31 -13.97
C ILE A 116 -14.70 -12.72 -13.50
N GLU A 117 -13.90 -13.48 -14.26
CA GLU A 117 -13.51 -14.85 -13.88
C GLU A 117 -12.55 -14.85 -12.69
N GLN A 118 -11.56 -13.95 -12.67
CA GLN A 118 -10.69 -13.78 -11.51
C GLN A 118 -11.45 -13.24 -10.28
N ALA A 119 -12.40 -12.33 -10.47
CA ALA A 119 -13.24 -11.83 -9.38
C ALA A 119 -14.17 -12.93 -8.80
N LYS A 120 -14.75 -13.79 -9.66
CA LYS A 120 -15.48 -14.98 -9.22
C LYS A 120 -14.56 -15.91 -8.41
N ALA A 121 -13.34 -16.16 -8.86
CA ALA A 121 -12.38 -16.99 -8.14
C ALA A 121 -12.04 -16.41 -6.75
N ALA A 122 -11.85 -15.09 -6.66
CA ALA A 122 -11.68 -14.38 -5.38
C ALA A 122 -12.89 -14.58 -4.44
N LEU A 123 -14.11 -14.43 -4.94
CA LEU A 123 -15.34 -14.63 -4.15
C LEU A 123 -15.46 -16.09 -3.67
N ARG A 124 -15.16 -17.07 -4.53
CA ARG A 124 -15.14 -18.49 -4.15
C ARG A 124 -14.12 -18.74 -3.03
N TYR A 125 -12.93 -18.16 -3.14
CA TYR A 125 -11.88 -18.27 -2.13
C TYR A 125 -12.38 -17.79 -0.75
N CYS A 126 -13.02 -16.62 -0.70
CA CYS A 126 -13.59 -16.06 0.52
C CYS A 126 -14.70 -16.95 1.09
N LEU A 127 -15.66 -17.39 0.26
CA LEU A 127 -16.79 -18.22 0.69
C LEU A 127 -16.33 -19.57 1.25
N GLN A 128 -15.37 -20.22 0.60
CA GLN A 128 -14.85 -21.53 0.99
C GLN A 128 -14.09 -21.51 2.33
N ARG A 129 -13.59 -20.34 2.75
CA ARG A 129 -12.79 -20.15 3.98
C ARG A 129 -13.55 -19.46 5.11
N LEU A 130 -14.87 -19.33 4.99
CA LEU A 130 -15.72 -18.93 6.10
C LEU A 130 -15.64 -19.97 7.24
N GLY A 131 -15.57 -19.50 8.47
CA GLY A 131 -15.67 -20.34 9.66
C GLY A 131 -17.11 -20.75 9.95
N GLU A 132 -17.31 -21.76 10.79
CA GLU A 132 -18.64 -22.34 11.06
C GLU A 132 -19.64 -21.37 11.69
N ARG A 133 -19.13 -20.37 12.44
CA ARG A 133 -19.93 -19.32 13.10
C ARG A 133 -20.12 -18.07 12.25
N ASP A 134 -19.48 -18.01 11.09
CA ASP A 134 -19.56 -16.84 10.22
C ASP A 134 -20.91 -16.79 9.49
N ARG A 135 -21.35 -15.58 9.20
CA ARG A 135 -22.50 -15.33 8.32
C ARG A 135 -22.03 -14.55 7.12
N PHE A 136 -22.71 -14.71 5.99
CA PHE A 136 -22.33 -14.02 4.77
C PHE A 136 -23.50 -13.45 3.99
N GLY A 137 -23.23 -12.41 3.21
CA GLY A 137 -24.10 -11.89 2.17
C GLY A 137 -23.36 -11.84 0.84
N LEU A 138 -24.10 -11.94 -0.25
CA LEU A 138 -23.60 -11.71 -1.60
C LEU A 138 -24.50 -10.70 -2.28
N VAL A 139 -23.89 -9.58 -2.70
CA VAL A 139 -24.51 -8.55 -3.51
C VAL A 139 -23.75 -8.48 -4.83
N THR A 140 -24.47 -8.60 -5.93
CA THR A 140 -23.91 -8.41 -7.27
C THR A 140 -24.64 -7.27 -7.92
N PHE A 141 -23.96 -6.41 -8.66
CA PHE A 141 -24.62 -5.24 -9.21
C PHE A 141 -24.13 -4.88 -10.60
N SER A 142 -25.02 -4.27 -11.36
CA SER A 142 -24.69 -3.53 -12.58
C SER A 142 -25.58 -2.29 -12.64
N SER A 143 -26.61 -2.27 -13.50
CA SER A 143 -27.63 -1.22 -13.49
C SER A 143 -28.53 -1.28 -12.24
N GLU A 144 -28.68 -2.48 -11.66
CA GLU A 144 -29.45 -2.76 -10.45
C GLU A 144 -28.63 -3.62 -9.49
N ALA A 145 -28.91 -3.53 -8.19
CA ALA A 145 -28.31 -4.41 -7.19
C ALA A 145 -29.16 -5.67 -6.98
N ARG A 146 -28.52 -6.85 -7.01
CA ARG A 146 -29.13 -8.14 -6.73
C ARG A 146 -28.51 -8.75 -5.49
N VAL A 147 -29.36 -9.22 -4.58
CA VAL A 147 -28.93 -9.80 -3.30
C VAL A 147 -29.27 -11.29 -3.28
N PHE A 148 -28.31 -12.14 -2.87
CA PHE A 148 -28.48 -13.59 -2.79
C PHE A 148 -29.61 -14.03 -1.84
N ARG A 149 -29.69 -13.39 -0.66
CA ARG A 149 -30.72 -13.60 0.37
C ARG A 149 -31.09 -12.26 1.00
N SER A 150 -32.33 -12.14 1.50
CA SER A 150 -32.80 -10.91 2.16
C SER A 150 -32.16 -10.64 3.52
N THR A 151 -31.52 -11.65 4.11
CA THR A 151 -30.76 -11.62 5.36
C THR A 151 -29.39 -12.28 5.16
N LEU A 152 -28.47 -12.09 6.10
CA LEU A 152 -27.22 -12.85 6.10
C LEU A 152 -27.50 -14.36 6.15
N ALA A 153 -26.83 -15.10 5.28
CA ALA A 153 -26.88 -16.55 5.18
C ALA A 153 -25.85 -17.20 6.11
N GLY A 154 -26.15 -18.42 6.57
CA GLY A 154 -25.22 -19.25 7.32
C GLY A 154 -24.37 -20.14 6.40
N ILE A 155 -23.35 -20.79 6.95
CA ILE A 155 -22.42 -21.65 6.18
C ILE A 155 -23.12 -22.79 5.41
N THR A 156 -24.31 -23.22 5.84
CA THR A 156 -25.12 -24.25 5.17
C THR A 156 -25.60 -23.85 3.77
N GLU A 157 -25.70 -22.54 3.49
CA GLU A 157 -26.12 -22.01 2.18
C GLU A 157 -24.93 -21.66 1.28
N ARG A 158 -23.69 -22.00 1.68
CA ARG A 158 -22.47 -21.66 0.95
C ARG A 158 -22.46 -22.25 -0.46
N GLU A 159 -22.87 -23.51 -0.63
CA GLU A 159 -22.85 -24.17 -1.94
C GLU A 159 -23.83 -23.52 -2.93
N ASP A 160 -25.00 -23.07 -2.46
CA ASP A 160 -25.94 -22.29 -3.26
C ASP A 160 -25.35 -20.95 -3.71
N ALA A 161 -24.62 -20.28 -2.81
CA ALA A 161 -23.95 -19.03 -3.12
C ALA A 161 -22.82 -19.22 -4.14
N LEU A 162 -22.01 -20.29 -4.00
CA LEU A 162 -20.96 -20.64 -4.96
C LEU A 162 -21.55 -20.90 -6.35
N TRP A 163 -22.65 -21.65 -6.43
CA TRP A 163 -23.36 -21.88 -7.68
C TRP A 163 -23.89 -20.59 -8.32
N GLN A 164 -24.34 -19.61 -7.52
CA GLN A 164 -24.74 -18.30 -8.03
C GLN A 164 -23.54 -17.50 -8.54
N VAL A 165 -22.39 -17.56 -7.85
CA VAL A 165 -21.14 -16.91 -8.30
C VAL A 165 -20.69 -17.46 -9.66
N ASP A 166 -20.79 -18.78 -9.87
CA ASP A 166 -20.40 -19.42 -11.14
C ASP A 166 -21.15 -18.86 -12.35
N LYS A 167 -22.41 -18.46 -12.13
CA LYS A 167 -23.34 -18.00 -13.16
C LYS A 167 -23.32 -16.50 -13.44
N LEU A 168 -22.46 -15.75 -12.76
CA LEU A 168 -22.40 -14.30 -12.97
C LEU A 168 -21.90 -13.99 -14.38
N GLU A 169 -22.53 -13.01 -15.01
CA GLU A 169 -22.16 -12.52 -16.33
C GLU A 169 -22.03 -11.00 -16.28
N ALA A 170 -21.04 -10.47 -16.99
CA ALA A 170 -20.75 -9.05 -17.04
C ALA A 170 -21.67 -8.34 -18.05
N THR A 171 -22.58 -7.50 -17.58
CA THR A 171 -23.53 -6.76 -18.41
C THR A 171 -24.11 -5.53 -17.68
N GLY A 172 -24.54 -4.52 -18.44
CA GLY A 172 -25.20 -3.32 -17.90
C GLY A 172 -24.23 -2.23 -17.40
N GLY A 173 -24.79 -1.26 -16.68
CA GLY A 173 -24.07 -0.12 -16.11
C GLY A 173 -23.53 -0.41 -14.71
N THR A 174 -23.29 0.64 -13.92
CA THR A 174 -22.56 0.55 -12.63
C THR A 174 -23.25 1.42 -11.56
N ASN A 175 -24.08 0.81 -10.71
CA ASN A 175 -24.86 1.46 -9.65
C ASN A 175 -24.27 1.17 -8.25
N ILE A 176 -23.14 1.80 -7.96
CA ILE A 176 -22.37 1.60 -6.70
C ILE A 176 -23.21 1.97 -5.46
N ASN A 177 -23.96 3.07 -5.54
CA ASN A 177 -24.77 3.55 -4.41
C ASN A 177 -25.81 2.52 -3.97
N GLU A 178 -26.57 1.97 -4.90
CA GLU A 178 -27.61 0.98 -4.58
C GLU A 178 -26.99 -0.31 -4.02
N ALA A 179 -25.91 -0.79 -4.64
CA ALA A 179 -25.22 -2.00 -4.23
C ALA A 179 -24.70 -1.92 -2.78
N LEU A 180 -24.02 -0.82 -2.45
CA LEU A 180 -23.47 -0.63 -1.11
C LEU A 180 -24.58 -0.37 -0.08
N LEU A 181 -25.65 0.35 -0.42
CA LEU A 181 -26.81 0.49 0.47
C LEU A 181 -27.49 -0.85 0.75
N ALA A 182 -27.59 -1.74 -0.26
CA ALA A 182 -28.09 -3.10 -0.07
C ALA A 182 -27.18 -3.92 0.85
N ALA A 183 -25.86 -3.79 0.71
CA ALA A 183 -24.89 -4.44 1.59
C ALA A 183 -25.03 -3.95 3.05
N HIS A 184 -25.13 -2.64 3.28
CA HIS A 184 -25.39 -2.09 4.61
C HIS A 184 -26.72 -2.57 5.19
N LYS A 185 -27.76 -2.71 4.35
CA LYS A 185 -29.06 -3.22 4.79
C LYS A 185 -28.96 -4.65 5.34
N LEU A 186 -28.16 -5.53 4.72
CA LEU A 186 -27.91 -6.89 5.23
C LEU A 186 -27.20 -6.88 6.59
N LEU A 187 -26.33 -5.89 6.83
CA LEU A 187 -25.55 -5.75 8.06
C LEU A 187 -26.26 -4.91 9.15
N ARG A 188 -27.51 -4.51 8.92
CA ARG A 188 -28.28 -3.68 9.88
C ARG A 188 -28.48 -4.34 11.24
N ASP A 189 -28.62 -5.67 11.26
CA ASP A 189 -28.79 -6.43 12.50
C ASP A 189 -27.47 -7.10 12.94
N SER A 190 -26.35 -6.75 12.30
CA SER A 190 -25.01 -7.17 12.71
C SER A 190 -24.58 -6.38 13.95
N PRO A 191 -23.98 -7.02 14.97
CA PRO A 191 -23.34 -6.31 16.07
C PRO A 191 -22.33 -5.26 15.58
N ALA A 192 -22.22 -4.15 16.32
CA ALA A 192 -21.31 -3.07 15.97
C ALA A 192 -19.87 -3.57 15.76
N GLY A 193 -19.26 -3.11 14.67
CA GLY A 193 -17.92 -3.46 14.23
C GLY A 193 -17.74 -4.90 13.76
N ARG A 194 -18.78 -5.74 13.69
CA ARG A 194 -18.67 -7.16 13.26
C ARG A 194 -18.85 -7.33 11.75
N GLY A 195 -19.60 -6.41 11.15
CA GLY A 195 -19.87 -6.37 9.72
C GLY A 195 -18.66 -5.91 8.91
N MET A 196 -18.32 -6.66 7.88
CA MET A 196 -17.31 -6.31 6.88
C MET A 196 -17.90 -6.42 5.48
N ILE A 197 -17.58 -5.44 4.63
CA ILE A 197 -17.90 -5.44 3.22
C ILE A 197 -16.58 -5.54 2.44
N ILE A 198 -16.50 -6.50 1.51
CA ILE A 198 -15.44 -6.54 0.51
C ILE A 198 -16.09 -6.16 -0.82
N PHE A 199 -15.68 -5.02 -1.37
CA PHE A 199 -16.29 -4.40 -2.54
C PHE A 199 -15.31 -4.41 -3.72
N LEU A 200 -15.68 -5.05 -4.83
CA LEU A 200 -14.87 -5.13 -6.05
C LEU A 200 -15.58 -4.38 -7.18
N THR A 201 -14.87 -3.46 -7.84
CA THR A 201 -15.37 -2.72 -9.02
C THR A 201 -14.23 -2.32 -9.95
N ASP A 202 -14.49 -2.24 -11.25
CA ASP A 202 -13.55 -1.77 -12.27
C ASP A 202 -13.98 -0.47 -12.94
N GLY A 203 -15.06 0.15 -12.43
CA GLY A 203 -15.77 1.20 -13.14
C GLY A 203 -16.09 2.44 -12.31
N LEU A 204 -16.53 3.47 -13.03
CA LEU A 204 -17.11 4.69 -12.46
C LEU A 204 -18.61 4.48 -12.22
N PRO A 205 -19.21 5.10 -11.18
CA PRO A 205 -20.67 5.16 -11.06
C PRO A 205 -21.30 5.70 -12.36
N SER A 206 -22.19 4.94 -12.97
CA SER A 206 -22.83 5.29 -14.26
C SER A 206 -24.36 5.18 -14.24
N VAL A 207 -24.94 4.59 -13.20
CA VAL A 207 -26.39 4.46 -12.99
C VAL A 207 -26.74 4.88 -11.56
N GLY A 208 -27.92 5.47 -11.37
CA GLY A 208 -28.37 5.93 -10.06
C GLY A 208 -27.63 7.18 -9.57
N VAL A 209 -27.23 7.19 -8.30
CA VAL A 209 -26.46 8.30 -7.72
C VAL A 209 -25.00 8.17 -8.15
N GLN A 210 -24.51 9.18 -8.88
CA GLN A 210 -23.13 9.20 -9.43
C GLN A 210 -22.18 10.17 -8.70
N ASP A 211 -22.72 11.17 -8.00
CA ASP A 211 -21.91 12.17 -7.28
C ASP A 211 -21.17 11.53 -6.10
N GLU A 212 -19.84 11.62 -6.11
CA GLU A 212 -18.95 11.01 -5.11
C GLU A 212 -19.34 11.41 -3.67
N GLY A 213 -19.61 12.70 -3.47
CA GLY A 213 -19.98 13.25 -2.17
C GLY A 213 -21.33 12.72 -1.69
N GLN A 214 -22.31 12.61 -2.58
CA GLN A 214 -23.63 12.08 -2.26
C GLN A 214 -23.58 10.58 -1.93
N ILE A 215 -22.84 9.78 -2.69
CA ILE A 215 -22.66 8.34 -2.41
C ILE A 215 -22.05 8.17 -1.01
N ARG A 216 -20.96 8.89 -0.71
CA ARG A 216 -20.32 8.84 0.61
C ARG A 216 -21.29 9.23 1.73
N ARG A 217 -22.03 10.34 1.58
CA ARG A 217 -23.04 10.76 2.58
C ARG A 217 -24.13 9.71 2.80
N ASN A 218 -24.66 9.12 1.73
CA ASN A 218 -25.69 8.08 1.83
C ASN A 218 -25.18 6.87 2.63
N LEU A 219 -23.94 6.45 2.38
CA LEU A 219 -23.35 5.28 3.04
C LEU A 219 -22.93 5.56 4.48
N GLN A 220 -22.38 6.75 4.77
CA GLN A 220 -22.16 7.19 6.14
C GLN A 220 -23.46 7.18 6.97
N GLN A 221 -24.58 7.64 6.39
CA GLN A 221 -25.89 7.59 7.05
C GLN A 221 -26.41 6.15 7.24
N ALA A 222 -26.07 5.25 6.33
CA ALA A 222 -26.44 3.84 6.44
C ALA A 222 -25.54 3.06 7.42
N ASN A 223 -24.34 3.55 7.71
CA ASN A 223 -23.34 2.89 8.56
C ASN A 223 -23.63 3.04 10.06
N SER A 224 -24.75 2.45 10.51
CA SER A 224 -25.19 2.49 11.90
C SER A 224 -24.44 1.56 12.85
N ASN A 225 -23.74 0.53 12.33
CA ASN A 225 -23.09 -0.52 13.10
C ASN A 225 -21.57 -0.56 12.89
N GLU A 226 -20.93 0.56 12.55
CA GLU A 226 -19.48 0.64 12.35
C GLU A 226 -18.93 -0.41 11.37
N VAL A 227 -19.67 -0.69 10.29
CA VAL A 227 -19.29 -1.63 9.23
C VAL A 227 -17.97 -1.19 8.60
N ARG A 228 -17.06 -2.14 8.40
CA ARG A 228 -15.81 -1.94 7.65
C ARG A 228 -16.06 -2.14 6.16
N LEU A 229 -15.51 -1.28 5.30
CA LEU A 229 -15.68 -1.36 3.84
C LEU A 229 -14.30 -1.37 3.16
N PHE A 230 -13.88 -2.54 2.69
CA PHE A 230 -12.64 -2.72 1.95
C PHE A 230 -12.95 -2.68 0.45
N SER A 231 -12.40 -1.68 -0.24
CA SER A 231 -12.65 -1.46 -1.66
C SER A 231 -11.48 -1.96 -2.50
N PHE A 232 -11.76 -2.67 -3.59
CA PHE A 232 -10.79 -3.17 -4.56
C PHE A 232 -11.14 -2.62 -5.93
N GLY A 233 -10.37 -1.62 -6.35
CA GLY A 233 -10.46 -1.04 -7.68
C GLY A 233 -9.65 -1.87 -8.68
N VAL A 234 -10.28 -2.36 -9.74
CA VAL A 234 -9.63 -3.18 -10.76
C VAL A 234 -9.34 -2.33 -11.99
N GLY A 235 -8.07 -2.29 -12.41
CA GLY A 235 -7.62 -1.49 -13.53
C GLY A 235 -7.52 0.01 -13.21
N PHE A 236 -7.63 0.83 -14.25
CA PHE A 236 -7.41 2.28 -14.15
C PHE A 236 -8.69 3.11 -14.31
N ASP A 237 -9.80 2.48 -14.68
CA ASP A 237 -11.08 3.14 -14.98
C ASP A 237 -12.00 3.22 -13.74
N VAL A 238 -11.39 3.33 -12.56
CA VAL A 238 -12.05 3.39 -11.26
C VAL A 238 -12.06 4.81 -10.70
N ASN A 239 -13.03 5.10 -9.83
CA ASN A 239 -13.09 6.37 -9.12
C ASN A 239 -12.30 6.29 -7.81
N THR A 240 -11.00 6.58 -7.89
CA THR A 240 -10.08 6.50 -6.74
C THR A 240 -10.51 7.38 -5.56
N LYS A 241 -11.03 8.60 -5.81
CA LYS A 241 -11.48 9.49 -4.73
C LYS A 241 -12.70 8.93 -4.01
N LEU A 242 -13.64 8.36 -4.74
CA LEU A 242 -14.76 7.65 -4.15
C LEU A 242 -14.28 6.45 -3.34
N LEU A 243 -13.47 5.55 -3.90
CA LEU A 243 -13.04 4.33 -3.22
C LEU A 243 -12.19 4.63 -1.97
N ASP A 244 -11.23 5.56 -2.06
CA ASP A 244 -10.42 6.00 -0.93
C ASP A 244 -11.29 6.62 0.17
N GLY A 245 -12.24 7.48 -0.24
CA GLY A 245 -13.20 8.10 0.67
C GLY A 245 -14.09 7.07 1.36
N LEU A 246 -14.57 6.06 0.63
CA LEU A 246 -15.36 4.96 1.17
C LEU A 246 -14.58 4.14 2.19
N GLY A 247 -13.34 3.76 1.89
CA GLY A 247 -12.48 3.04 2.85
C GLY A 247 -12.27 3.85 4.13
N ARG A 248 -11.90 5.13 3.98
CA ARG A 248 -11.68 6.03 5.11
C ARG A 248 -12.93 6.21 5.98
N ASP A 249 -14.09 6.44 5.36
CA ASP A 249 -15.36 6.68 6.05
C ASP A 249 -15.87 5.44 6.82
N HIS A 250 -15.30 4.27 6.55
CA HIS A 250 -15.65 2.98 7.15
C HIS A 250 -14.49 2.34 7.93
N HIS A 251 -13.50 3.13 8.37
CA HIS A 251 -12.36 2.65 9.16
C HIS A 251 -11.58 1.50 8.49
N ALA A 252 -11.49 1.55 7.16
CA ALA A 252 -10.87 0.55 6.30
C ALA A 252 -10.03 1.26 5.21
N PHE A 253 -9.84 0.64 4.04
CA PHE A 253 -9.01 1.18 2.96
C PHE A 253 -9.51 0.77 1.58
N ALA A 254 -8.93 1.41 0.55
CA ALA A 254 -9.02 0.98 -0.84
C ALA A 254 -7.68 0.41 -1.32
N ASP A 255 -7.73 -0.65 -2.12
CA ASP A 255 -6.61 -1.23 -2.84
C ASP A 255 -6.89 -1.19 -4.34
N TYR A 256 -5.83 -1.13 -5.13
CA TYR A 256 -5.92 -1.01 -6.58
C TYR A 256 -5.10 -2.11 -7.22
N ILE A 257 -5.76 -2.85 -8.10
CA ILE A 257 -5.21 -4.02 -8.79
C ILE A 257 -4.96 -3.59 -10.22
N SER A 258 -3.70 -3.44 -10.60
CA SER A 258 -3.34 -3.10 -11.97
C SER A 258 -3.77 -4.21 -12.94
N PRO A 259 -3.94 -3.93 -14.25
CA PRO A 259 -4.33 -4.95 -15.22
C PRO A 259 -3.32 -6.11 -15.38
N GLN A 260 -2.12 -6.00 -14.79
CA GLN A 260 -1.09 -7.04 -14.80
C GLN A 260 -1.13 -7.90 -13.53
N GLU A 261 -1.79 -7.44 -12.47
CA GLU A 261 -1.94 -8.16 -11.22
C GLU A 261 -3.20 -9.05 -11.25
N ASN A 262 -3.16 -10.13 -10.49
CA ASN A 262 -4.25 -11.08 -10.41
C ASN A 262 -5.23 -10.68 -9.29
N ILE A 263 -6.53 -10.56 -9.62
CA ILE A 263 -7.56 -10.16 -8.65
C ILE A 263 -7.73 -11.19 -7.54
N GLU A 264 -7.73 -12.47 -7.89
CA GLU A 264 -7.84 -13.57 -6.93
C GLU A 264 -6.70 -13.53 -5.92
N GLU A 265 -5.45 -13.39 -6.36
CA GLU A 265 -4.29 -13.34 -5.48
C GLU A 265 -4.34 -12.17 -4.50
N ARG A 266 -4.66 -10.97 -4.99
CA ARG A 266 -4.73 -9.75 -4.16
C ARG A 266 -5.83 -9.84 -3.10
N VAL A 267 -7.02 -10.27 -3.51
CA VAL A 267 -8.19 -10.35 -2.61
C VAL A 267 -8.07 -11.52 -1.63
N SER A 268 -7.54 -12.67 -2.06
CA SER A 268 -7.30 -13.82 -1.18
C SER A 268 -6.24 -13.53 -0.12
N THR A 269 -5.12 -12.91 -0.50
CA THR A 269 -4.07 -12.47 0.42
C THR A 269 -4.61 -11.48 1.44
N PHE A 270 -5.45 -10.54 1.00
CA PHE A 270 -6.15 -9.64 1.91
C PHE A 270 -7.08 -10.39 2.86
N TYR A 271 -7.94 -11.27 2.33
CA TYR A 271 -8.92 -12.00 3.11
C TYR A 271 -8.25 -12.83 4.22
N ASP A 272 -7.12 -13.48 3.92
CA ASP A 272 -6.38 -14.26 4.91
C ASP A 272 -5.81 -13.42 6.05
N LYS A 273 -5.53 -12.13 5.82
CA LYS A 273 -5.11 -11.18 6.86
C LYS A 273 -6.27 -10.75 7.75
N VAL A 274 -7.50 -10.63 7.22
CA VAL A 274 -8.65 -10.10 7.97
C VAL A 274 -9.64 -11.18 8.45
N ARG A 275 -9.45 -12.45 8.06
CA ARG A 275 -10.43 -13.52 8.36
C ARG A 275 -10.58 -13.85 9.85
N TYR A 276 -9.59 -13.52 10.67
CA TYR A 276 -9.55 -13.83 12.11
C TYR A 276 -9.38 -12.56 12.96
N PRO A 277 -10.47 -11.79 13.18
CA PRO A 277 -10.44 -10.65 14.09
C PRO A 277 -10.22 -11.12 15.54
N VAL A 278 -9.24 -10.51 16.20
CA VAL A 278 -8.89 -10.73 17.61
C VAL A 278 -9.53 -9.66 18.48
N MET A 279 -9.38 -8.38 18.11
CA MET A 279 -9.97 -7.26 18.83
C MET A 279 -10.55 -6.23 17.85
N ARG A 280 -11.80 -5.84 18.06
CA ARG A 280 -12.52 -4.89 17.20
C ARG A 280 -12.85 -3.60 17.95
N ASN A 281 -13.11 -2.52 17.22
CA ASN A 281 -13.50 -1.22 17.77
C ASN A 281 -12.54 -0.76 18.86
N MET A 282 -11.25 -0.75 18.51
CA MET A 282 -10.18 -0.44 19.45
C MET A 282 -10.15 1.06 19.76
N GLU A 283 -10.16 1.37 21.04
CA GLU A 283 -10.01 2.69 21.61
C GLU A 283 -8.77 2.72 22.50
N TYR A 284 -8.13 3.88 22.59
CA TYR A 284 -6.95 4.05 23.43
C TYR A 284 -7.05 5.34 24.25
N GLU A 285 -6.38 5.34 25.39
CA GLU A 285 -6.25 6.49 26.27
C GLU A 285 -4.83 6.50 26.85
N PHE A 286 -4.08 7.58 26.60
CA PHE A 286 -2.78 7.81 27.24
C PHE A 286 -2.97 8.69 28.48
N ARG A 287 -2.34 8.31 29.60
CA ARG A 287 -2.26 9.12 30.83
C ARG A 287 -0.80 9.33 31.20
N GLY A 288 -0.49 10.42 31.88
CA GLY A 288 0.88 10.75 32.31
C GLY A 288 1.76 11.43 31.26
N THR A 289 1.37 11.40 29.97
CA THR A 289 2.02 12.19 28.92
C THR A 289 1.00 12.72 27.90
N ASP A 290 1.28 13.90 27.34
CA ASP A 290 0.48 14.52 26.28
C ASP A 290 0.99 14.04 24.91
N VAL A 291 0.22 13.14 24.30
CA VAL A 291 0.46 12.64 22.94
C VAL A 291 -0.42 13.34 21.92
N ARG A 292 0.15 13.69 20.77
CA ARG A 292 -0.54 14.44 19.70
C ARG A 292 -0.13 13.97 18.33
N LEU A 293 -0.89 14.38 17.31
CA LEU A 293 -0.62 14.12 15.90
C LEU A 293 -0.46 12.63 15.59
N LEU A 294 -1.45 11.87 16.04
CA LEU A 294 -1.47 10.41 15.96
C LEU A 294 -1.85 9.94 14.55
N SER A 295 -1.19 8.87 14.11
CA SER A 295 -1.46 8.19 12.84
C SER A 295 -1.37 6.66 13.04
N PRO A 296 -2.41 5.88 12.67
CA PRO A 296 -3.68 6.33 12.13
C PRO A 296 -4.49 7.12 13.17
N ARG A 297 -5.45 7.96 12.72
CA ARG A 297 -6.28 8.78 13.62
C ARG A 297 -7.20 7.93 14.52
N GLN A 298 -7.64 6.80 14.00
CA GLN A 298 -8.42 5.78 14.70
C GLN A 298 -7.70 4.45 14.53
N LEU A 299 -7.71 3.61 15.56
CA LEU A 299 -7.09 2.29 15.48
C LEU A 299 -7.95 1.37 14.61
N PRO A 300 -7.33 0.64 13.65
CA PRO A 300 -8.04 -0.42 12.94
C PRO A 300 -8.29 -1.60 13.88
N ASP A 301 -9.10 -2.55 13.43
CA ASP A 301 -9.26 -3.82 14.14
C ASP A 301 -7.96 -4.62 14.11
N LEU A 302 -7.68 -5.36 15.19
CA LEU A 302 -6.52 -6.22 15.33
C LEU A 302 -6.87 -7.63 14.87
N PHE A 303 -6.13 -8.14 13.88
CA PHE A 303 -6.34 -9.47 13.31
C PHE A 303 -5.18 -10.41 13.65
N LYS A 304 -5.45 -11.72 13.63
CA LYS A 304 -4.42 -12.76 13.85
C LYS A 304 -3.27 -12.59 12.87
N GLY A 305 -2.03 -12.53 13.40
CA GLY A 305 -0.83 -12.31 12.59
C GLY A 305 -0.69 -10.88 12.05
N GLY A 306 -1.62 -9.99 12.38
CA GLY A 306 -1.54 -8.56 12.09
C GLY A 306 -0.76 -7.79 13.16
N GLN A 307 -0.27 -6.63 12.77
CA GLN A 307 0.40 -5.69 13.66
C GLN A 307 -0.08 -4.28 13.34
N ILE A 308 -0.39 -3.51 14.37
CA ILE A 308 -0.74 -2.10 14.26
C ILE A 308 0.49 -1.27 14.62
N ILE A 309 0.79 -0.26 13.81
CA ILE A 309 1.79 0.77 14.12
C ILE A 309 1.06 2.09 14.38
N LEU A 310 1.01 2.50 15.65
CA LEU A 310 0.51 3.81 16.06
C LEU A 310 1.69 4.77 16.20
N ALA A 311 1.81 5.74 15.30
CA ALA A 311 2.84 6.76 15.32
C ALA A 311 2.31 8.07 15.93
N GLY A 312 3.15 8.81 16.64
CA GLY A 312 2.75 10.07 17.26
C GLY A 312 3.88 10.95 17.76
N ARG A 313 3.51 12.11 18.31
CA ARG A 313 4.41 12.99 19.06
C ARG A 313 4.05 12.99 20.54
N TYR A 314 5.05 13.16 21.40
CA TYR A 314 4.86 13.31 22.84
C TYR A 314 5.55 14.59 23.35
N GLN A 315 4.88 15.36 24.21
CA GLN A 315 5.38 16.66 24.67
C GLN A 315 6.38 16.52 25.82
N GLN A 316 6.07 15.65 26.79
CA GLN A 316 6.77 15.56 28.06
C GLN A 316 7.35 14.16 28.27
N ALA A 317 8.52 14.13 28.88
CA ALA A 317 9.13 12.88 29.33
C ALA A 317 8.53 12.49 30.68
N GLY A 318 8.47 11.19 30.94
CA GLY A 318 7.94 10.66 32.18
C GLY A 318 7.24 9.32 31.96
N HIS A 319 6.76 8.79 33.07
CA HIS A 319 5.96 7.59 33.10
C HIS A 319 4.57 7.86 32.52
N ALA A 320 4.09 6.96 31.67
CA ALA A 320 2.79 7.06 31.04
C ALA A 320 2.10 5.70 30.95
N SER A 321 0.81 5.67 31.24
CA SER A 321 -0.02 4.49 31.09
C SER A 321 -0.81 4.58 29.78
N LEU A 322 -0.82 3.51 28.99
CA LEU A 322 -1.77 3.29 27.90
C LEU A 322 -2.88 2.38 28.38
N ILE A 323 -4.13 2.83 28.23
CA ILE A 323 -5.30 1.99 28.40
C ILE A 323 -5.86 1.70 27.00
N LEU A 324 -5.89 0.43 26.64
CA LEU A 324 -6.43 -0.07 25.37
C LEU A 324 -7.75 -0.79 25.65
N ARG A 325 -8.83 -0.40 24.96
CA ARG A 325 -10.17 -0.96 25.12
C ARG A 325 -10.69 -1.43 23.77
N GLY A 326 -11.53 -2.44 23.76
CA GLY A 326 -12.16 -2.92 22.54
C GLY A 326 -12.93 -4.22 22.76
N GLN A 327 -13.53 -4.73 21.70
CA GLN A 327 -14.30 -5.96 21.72
C GLN A 327 -13.41 -7.15 21.40
N ALA A 328 -13.15 -8.03 22.37
CA ALA A 328 -12.40 -9.27 22.21
C ALA A 328 -13.30 -10.46 22.59
N GLY A 329 -13.54 -11.37 21.65
CA GLY A 329 -14.65 -12.31 21.78
C GLY A 329 -16.01 -11.58 21.81
N GLU A 330 -16.94 -12.08 22.63
CA GLU A 330 -18.26 -11.48 22.84
C GLU A 330 -18.25 -10.40 23.95
N GLN A 331 -17.08 -10.07 24.53
CA GLN A 331 -16.98 -9.12 25.64
C GLN A 331 -16.08 -7.92 25.30
N ARG A 332 -16.39 -6.78 25.92
CA ARG A 332 -15.51 -5.61 25.90
C ARG A 332 -14.40 -5.83 26.93
N GLN A 333 -13.15 -5.79 26.49
CA GLN A 333 -11.97 -5.98 27.32
C GLN A 333 -11.16 -4.69 27.46
N THR A 334 -10.38 -4.59 28.52
CA THR A 334 -9.49 -3.47 28.81
C THR A 334 -8.10 -4.00 29.17
N PHE A 335 -7.09 -3.49 28.50
CA PHE A 335 -5.68 -3.78 28.74
C PHE A 335 -4.98 -2.50 29.18
N GLN A 336 -4.05 -2.61 30.13
CA GLN A 336 -3.27 -1.47 30.61
C GLN A 336 -1.78 -1.79 30.48
N TYR A 337 -1.04 -0.85 29.91
CA TYR A 337 0.40 -0.94 29.70
C TYR A 337 1.06 0.30 30.28
N GLU A 338 2.27 0.14 30.80
CA GLU A 338 3.06 1.22 31.35
C GLU A 338 4.31 1.42 30.51
N PHE A 339 4.66 2.68 30.26
CA PHE A 339 5.80 3.08 29.44
C PHE A 339 6.55 4.24 30.06
N ASP A 340 7.86 4.31 29.78
CA ASP A 340 8.67 5.47 30.10
C ASP A 340 9.03 6.23 28.83
N PHE A 341 8.52 7.45 28.71
CA PHE A 341 8.91 8.37 27.65
C PHE A 341 10.20 9.11 28.06
N PRO A 342 11.33 8.91 27.35
CA PRO A 342 12.61 9.43 27.80
C PRO A 342 12.72 10.94 27.62
N ARG A 343 13.57 11.58 28.44
CA ARG A 343 13.95 12.99 28.29
C ARG A 343 14.78 13.23 27.03
N ARG A 344 15.50 12.21 26.57
CA ARG A 344 16.37 12.23 25.38
C ARG A 344 16.56 10.80 24.86
N GLU A 345 16.44 10.63 23.55
CA GLU A 345 16.66 9.37 22.81
C GLU A 345 17.10 9.74 21.39
N ARG A 346 18.31 9.33 20.99
CA ARG A 346 18.92 9.76 19.72
C ARG A 346 19.15 8.63 18.73
N GLU A 347 19.15 7.38 19.17
CA GLU A 347 19.60 6.26 18.36
C GLU A 347 18.56 5.89 17.29
N ARG A 348 17.28 6.12 17.57
CA ARG A 348 16.16 5.68 16.74
C ARG A 348 15.61 6.77 15.82
N GLU A 349 16.49 7.46 15.08
CA GLU A 349 16.11 8.56 14.18
C GLU A 349 14.98 8.18 13.20
N PHE A 350 14.93 6.92 12.77
CA PHE A 350 13.89 6.38 11.90
C PHE A 350 12.46 6.61 12.43
N VAL A 351 12.26 6.66 13.76
CA VAL A 351 10.94 6.86 14.38
C VAL A 351 10.32 8.20 13.96
N ALA A 352 11.13 9.27 13.94
CA ALA A 352 10.67 10.59 13.54
C ALA A 352 10.31 10.64 12.05
N ARG A 353 11.16 10.02 11.21
CA ARG A 353 10.93 9.98 9.76
C ARG A 353 9.74 9.10 9.36
N LEU A 354 9.53 8.00 10.07
CA LEU A 354 8.37 7.13 9.87
C LEU A 354 7.08 7.86 10.25
N TRP A 355 7.06 8.52 11.41
CA TRP A 355 5.94 9.39 11.81
C TRP A 355 5.66 10.46 10.76
N ALA A 356 6.70 11.17 10.29
CA ALA A 356 6.55 12.24 9.31
C ALA A 356 5.98 11.72 7.98
N THR A 357 6.47 10.56 7.49
CA THR A 357 5.95 9.92 6.27
C THR A 357 4.47 9.61 6.39
N ARG A 358 4.05 8.99 7.50
CA ARG A 358 2.64 8.64 7.76
C ARG A 358 1.76 9.88 7.88
N ARG A 359 2.23 10.90 8.61
CA ARG A 359 1.53 12.18 8.75
C ARG A 359 1.36 12.88 7.40
N VAL A 360 2.39 12.91 6.56
CA VAL A 360 2.30 13.46 5.20
C VAL A 360 1.29 12.68 4.36
N GLY A 361 1.27 11.35 4.44
CA GLY A 361 0.24 10.53 3.81
C GLY A 361 -1.18 10.93 4.22
N ASP A 362 -1.43 11.08 5.52
CA ASP A 362 -2.75 11.49 6.05
C ASP A 362 -3.16 12.89 5.53
N LEU A 363 -2.23 13.84 5.48
CA LEU A 363 -2.47 15.18 4.97
C LEU A 363 -2.76 15.20 3.46
N LEU A 364 -2.03 14.39 2.69
CA LEU A 364 -2.25 14.28 1.24
C LEU A 364 -3.61 13.64 0.93
N GLU A 365 -4.03 12.64 1.70
CA GLU A 365 -5.38 12.09 1.58
C GLU A 365 -6.45 13.13 1.93
N ASP A 366 -6.27 13.90 3.01
CA ASP A 366 -7.19 15.00 3.35
C ASP A 366 -7.34 15.99 2.19
N ILE A 367 -6.22 16.42 1.60
CA ILE A 367 -6.21 17.34 0.48
C ILE A 367 -6.91 16.72 -0.74
N ARG A 368 -6.63 15.45 -1.03
CA ARG A 368 -7.19 14.74 -2.19
C ARG A 368 -8.72 14.58 -2.08
N LEU A 369 -9.22 14.25 -0.89
CA LEU A 369 -10.64 13.97 -0.65
C LEU A 369 -11.48 15.22 -0.39
N ASN A 370 -10.92 16.23 0.28
CA ASN A 370 -11.67 17.41 0.74
C ASN A 370 -11.27 18.71 0.04
N GLY A 371 -10.25 18.66 -0.82
CA GLY A 371 -9.70 19.83 -1.49
C GLY A 371 -8.50 20.44 -0.77
N GLU A 372 -7.74 21.23 -1.52
CA GLU A 372 -6.53 21.88 -1.00
C GLU A 372 -6.88 23.00 -0.02
N ASN A 373 -6.26 22.94 1.16
CA ASN A 373 -6.26 24.01 2.16
C ASN A 373 -4.80 24.47 2.39
N ALA A 374 -4.59 25.79 2.49
CA ALA A 374 -3.28 26.38 2.73
C ALA A 374 -2.59 25.83 3.98
N GLU A 375 -3.32 25.56 5.07
CA GLU A 375 -2.77 24.99 6.30
C GLU A 375 -2.20 23.57 6.07
N LEU A 376 -3.00 22.68 5.47
CA LEU A 376 -2.59 21.31 5.16
C LEU A 376 -1.40 21.29 4.19
N LYS A 377 -1.46 22.11 3.15
CA LYS A 377 -0.39 22.23 2.15
C LYS A 377 0.92 22.71 2.79
N ASN A 378 0.85 23.74 3.63
CA ASN A 378 2.02 24.29 4.31
C ASN A 378 2.61 23.27 5.29
N GLU A 379 1.78 22.50 6.00
CA GLU A 379 2.25 21.42 6.88
C GLU A 379 2.97 20.33 6.07
N VAL A 380 2.41 19.90 4.91
CA VAL A 380 3.07 18.94 4.02
C VAL A 380 4.44 19.46 3.56
N ILE A 381 4.51 20.71 3.09
CA ILE A 381 5.78 21.31 2.63
C ILE A 381 6.79 21.39 3.77
N SER A 382 6.36 21.78 4.97
CA SER A 382 7.24 21.89 6.14
C SER A 382 7.83 20.53 6.51
N LEU A 383 6.97 19.51 6.69
CA LEU A 383 7.40 18.16 7.03
C LEU A 383 8.27 17.54 5.93
N ALA A 384 7.90 17.74 4.67
CA ALA A 384 8.66 17.22 3.56
C ALA A 384 10.07 17.81 3.45
N LYS A 385 10.23 19.10 3.76
CA LYS A 385 11.55 19.76 3.82
C LYS A 385 12.36 19.28 5.03
N GLU A 386 11.75 19.22 6.21
CA GLU A 386 12.41 18.78 7.45
C GLU A 386 12.90 17.32 7.34
N PHE A 387 12.04 16.42 6.88
CA PHE A 387 12.28 14.98 6.83
C PHE A 387 12.71 14.46 5.47
N ARG A 388 13.00 15.36 4.52
CA ARG A 388 13.54 14.98 3.21
C ARG A 388 12.60 13.98 2.50
N LEU A 389 11.32 14.33 2.40
CA LEU A 389 10.29 13.53 1.75
C LEU A 389 9.94 14.10 0.38
N VAL A 390 9.84 13.23 -0.63
CA VAL A 390 9.30 13.59 -1.94
C VAL A 390 7.78 13.56 -1.85
N THR A 391 7.13 14.66 -2.20
CA THR A 391 5.67 14.78 -2.16
C THR A 391 5.16 15.45 -3.43
N PRO A 392 3.84 15.48 -3.67
CA PRO A 392 3.25 16.31 -4.71
C PRO A 392 3.68 17.79 -4.69
N TYR A 393 4.12 18.30 -3.53
CA TYR A 393 4.48 19.70 -3.29
C TYR A 393 5.99 19.95 -3.12
N THR A 394 6.82 18.90 -3.18
CA THR A 394 8.28 19.00 -3.00
C THR A 394 9.02 18.17 -4.03
N SER A 395 10.13 18.71 -4.53
CA SER A 395 11.06 18.02 -5.43
C SER A 395 12.49 18.14 -4.88
N TYR A 396 13.35 17.21 -5.30
CA TYR A 396 14.78 17.33 -5.08
C TYR A 396 15.43 18.00 -6.28
N LEU A 397 16.24 19.02 -6.02
CA LEU A 397 17.15 19.59 -7.00
C LEU A 397 18.57 19.16 -6.59
N VAL A 398 19.23 18.37 -7.42
CA VAL A 398 20.66 18.08 -7.26
C VAL A 398 21.42 19.26 -7.84
N ARG A 399 22.28 19.90 -7.04
CA ARG A 399 23.21 20.94 -7.49
C ARG A 399 24.61 20.36 -7.65
N GLU A 400 25.35 20.90 -8.63
CA GLU A 400 26.57 20.37 -9.26
C GLU A 400 27.79 20.10 -8.37
N GLU A 401 27.80 20.39 -7.06
CA GLU A 401 29.09 20.75 -6.46
C GLU A 401 29.98 19.66 -5.85
N GLU A 402 29.60 18.39 -5.67
CA GLU A 402 30.52 17.47 -4.95
C GLU A 402 30.71 16.04 -5.45
N THR A 403 30.09 15.63 -6.55
CA THR A 403 30.41 14.32 -7.12
C THR A 403 30.37 14.40 -8.63
N LEU A 404 31.54 14.49 -9.25
CA LEU A 404 31.92 13.86 -10.52
C LEU A 404 33.24 14.49 -11.00
N ALA A 405 34.36 13.88 -10.61
CA ALA A 405 35.63 14.10 -11.30
C ALA A 405 35.55 13.40 -12.67
N GLY A 406 34.96 14.08 -13.66
CA GLY A 406 34.88 13.63 -15.06
C GLY A 406 33.87 14.45 -15.88
N ASP A 407 34.36 15.08 -16.95
CA ASP A 407 33.62 15.84 -17.99
C ASP A 407 32.35 16.59 -17.53
N ALA A 408 32.54 17.58 -16.65
CA ALA A 408 31.51 18.46 -16.10
C ALA A 408 30.87 19.45 -17.11
N ALA A 409 31.27 19.45 -18.39
CA ALA A 409 30.85 20.47 -19.35
C ALA A 409 29.43 20.27 -19.94
N ALA A 410 28.84 19.07 -19.81
CA ALA A 410 27.54 18.74 -20.42
C ALA A 410 26.35 18.76 -19.44
N LEU A 411 26.59 18.84 -18.14
CA LEU A 411 25.57 18.67 -17.09
C LEU A 411 24.59 19.85 -16.90
N PRO A 412 24.97 21.14 -17.07
CA PRO A 412 24.04 22.26 -16.87
C PRO A 412 22.81 22.20 -17.80
N GLY A 413 23.01 21.76 -19.05
CA GLY A 413 21.93 21.60 -20.03
C GLY A 413 21.01 20.41 -19.74
N VAL A 414 21.54 19.38 -19.06
CA VAL A 414 20.79 18.17 -18.70
C VAL A 414 19.76 18.47 -17.61
N PHE A 415 20.13 19.21 -16.57
CA PHE A 415 19.19 19.61 -15.51
C PHE A 415 18.08 20.51 -16.04
N GLN A 416 18.40 21.43 -16.95
CA GLN A 416 17.40 22.30 -17.60
C GLN A 416 16.44 21.52 -18.52
N GLN A 417 16.92 20.46 -19.18
CA GLN A 417 16.05 19.55 -19.95
C GLN A 417 15.21 18.66 -19.04
N MET A 418 15.74 18.17 -17.91
CA MET A 418 14.98 17.42 -16.90
C MET A 418 13.85 18.26 -16.31
N GLU A 419 14.10 19.53 -15.97
CA GLU A 419 13.07 20.47 -15.50
C GLU A 419 11.94 20.64 -16.52
N ARG A 420 12.27 20.82 -17.81
CA ARG A 420 11.27 20.92 -18.88
C ARG A 420 10.48 19.63 -19.09
N ARG A 421 11.08 18.48 -18.79
CA ARG A 421 10.46 17.16 -18.97
C ARG A 421 9.51 16.82 -17.82
N TRP A 422 9.91 17.10 -16.59
CA TRP A 422 9.01 17.05 -15.43
C TRP A 422 7.90 18.09 -15.49
N ALA A 423 8.11 19.18 -16.23
CA ALA A 423 7.05 20.13 -16.58
C ALA A 423 6.10 19.65 -17.69
N ALA A 424 6.44 18.59 -18.44
CA ALA A 424 5.61 18.01 -19.51
C ALA A 424 4.76 16.80 -19.05
N GLU A 425 5.05 16.23 -17.89
CA GLU A 425 4.14 15.32 -17.19
C GLU A 425 2.93 16.11 -16.64
N PRO A 426 1.74 15.49 -16.48
CA PRO A 426 0.66 16.13 -15.74
C PRO A 426 1.22 16.60 -14.41
N SER A 427 1.06 17.88 -14.09
CA SER A 427 1.62 18.42 -12.86
C SER A 427 1.12 17.58 -11.68
N ARG A 428 1.98 17.36 -10.67
CA ARG A 428 1.58 16.63 -9.45
C ARG A 428 0.31 17.20 -8.81
N GLU A 429 0.07 18.50 -8.98
CA GLU A 429 -1.17 19.17 -8.60
C GLU A 429 -2.40 18.69 -9.42
N MET A 430 -2.24 18.49 -10.74
CA MET A 430 -3.29 17.90 -11.59
C MET A 430 -3.60 16.46 -11.17
N LEU A 431 -2.58 15.66 -10.86
CA LEU A 431 -2.77 14.27 -10.37
C LEU A 431 -3.48 14.21 -9.01
N MET A 432 -3.21 15.17 -8.12
CA MET A 432 -3.95 15.32 -6.85
C MET A 432 -5.46 15.58 -7.07
N LYS A 433 -5.83 16.23 -8.20
CA LYS A 433 -7.22 16.54 -8.54
C LYS A 433 -7.91 15.42 -9.33
N ALA A 434 -7.17 14.62 -10.11
CA ALA A 434 -7.73 13.53 -10.91
C ALA A 434 -8.38 12.44 -10.04
N SER A 435 -9.56 11.98 -10.42
CA SER A 435 -10.30 10.89 -9.74
C SER A 435 -10.15 9.53 -10.41
N SER A 436 -9.77 9.47 -11.69
CA SER A 436 -9.61 8.21 -12.45
C SER A 436 -8.38 8.24 -13.36
N GLY A 437 -8.05 7.08 -13.92
CA GLY A 437 -6.89 6.87 -14.79
C GLY A 437 -5.63 6.45 -14.03
N ALA A 438 -4.63 5.98 -14.78
CA ALA A 438 -3.41 5.39 -14.21
C ALA A 438 -2.67 6.34 -13.25
N GLY A 439 -2.61 7.63 -13.56
CA GLY A 439 -2.00 8.63 -12.68
C GLY A 439 -2.75 8.84 -11.37
N ALA A 440 -4.09 8.76 -11.37
CA ALA A 440 -4.90 8.85 -10.16
C ALA A 440 -4.72 7.62 -9.28
N VAL A 441 -4.68 6.42 -9.88
CA VAL A 441 -4.41 5.15 -9.19
C VAL A 441 -3.03 5.16 -8.56
N ALA A 442 -1.98 5.52 -9.33
CA ALA A 442 -0.62 5.60 -8.81
C ALA A 442 -0.48 6.62 -7.67
N MET A 443 -1.18 7.76 -7.76
CA MET A 443 -1.20 8.75 -6.69
C MET A 443 -1.87 8.20 -5.42
N SER A 444 -3.01 7.53 -5.57
CA SER A 444 -3.72 6.92 -4.43
C SER A 444 -2.88 5.83 -3.75
N GLN A 445 -2.28 4.93 -4.53
CA GLN A 445 -1.35 3.90 -4.03
C GLN A 445 -0.17 4.53 -3.28
N SER A 446 0.47 5.56 -3.85
CA SER A 446 1.58 6.27 -3.21
C SER A 446 1.18 6.92 -1.88
N ILE A 447 0.02 7.59 -1.82
CA ILE A 447 -0.50 8.18 -0.58
C ILE A 447 -0.76 7.08 0.46
N ARG A 448 -1.36 5.97 0.06
CA ARG A 448 -1.61 4.83 0.96
C ARG A 448 -0.30 4.23 1.48
N GLU A 449 0.70 4.02 0.63
CA GLU A 449 2.03 3.55 1.03
C GLU A 449 2.69 4.48 2.06
N MET A 450 2.49 5.80 1.93
CA MET A 450 2.97 6.75 2.94
C MET A 450 2.20 6.61 4.26
N LYS A 451 0.86 6.55 4.22
CA LYS A 451 0.00 6.38 5.41
C LYS A 451 0.28 5.09 6.17
N GLU A 452 0.50 4.02 5.44
CA GLU A 452 0.75 2.67 5.97
C GLU A 452 2.24 2.37 6.08
N ALA A 453 3.14 3.35 5.90
CA ALA A 453 4.57 3.12 5.91
C ALA A 453 5.03 2.36 7.17
N GLU A 454 5.68 1.22 6.95
CA GLU A 454 6.31 0.40 7.97
C GLU A 454 7.84 0.53 7.94
N VAL A 455 8.39 0.88 6.78
CA VAL A 455 9.84 0.99 6.56
C VAL A 455 10.18 2.44 6.23
N VAL A 456 11.29 2.93 6.76
CA VAL A 456 11.87 4.20 6.31
C VAL A 456 12.50 3.98 4.96
N ALA A 457 11.79 4.37 3.90
CA ALA A 457 12.30 4.32 2.55
C ALA A 457 13.68 5.00 2.49
N ALA A 458 14.65 4.34 1.85
CA ALA A 458 15.88 5.01 1.46
C ALA A 458 15.50 6.31 0.74
N PRO A 459 16.16 7.45 1.00
CA PRO A 459 15.94 8.62 0.17
C PRO A 459 16.15 8.18 -1.28
N LYS A 460 15.08 8.19 -2.08
CA LYS A 460 15.16 8.02 -3.54
C LYS A 460 15.95 9.24 -4.03
N GLN A 461 17.28 9.15 -3.97
CA GLN A 461 18.12 10.12 -4.65
C GLN A 461 17.83 9.93 -6.13
N ALA A 462 17.36 10.99 -6.79
CA ALA A 462 17.49 11.10 -8.23
C ALA A 462 18.98 10.91 -8.52
N SER A 463 19.32 9.69 -8.96
CA SER A 463 20.69 9.28 -9.18
C SER A 463 21.00 9.59 -10.62
N VAL A 464 22.05 10.38 -10.85
CA VAL A 464 22.57 10.65 -12.18
C VAL A 464 23.89 9.92 -12.32
N VAL A 465 24.02 9.11 -13.38
CA VAL A 465 25.25 8.38 -13.67
C VAL A 465 25.62 8.59 -15.13
N VAL A 466 26.93 8.64 -15.42
CA VAL A 466 27.44 8.71 -16.78
C VAL A 466 27.83 7.29 -17.21
N VAL A 467 27.18 6.76 -18.25
CA VAL A 467 27.50 5.47 -18.84
C VAL A 467 27.91 5.68 -20.28
N LYS A 468 29.15 5.32 -20.63
CA LYS A 468 29.70 5.44 -22.00
C LYS A 468 29.49 6.83 -22.61
N GLY A 469 29.68 7.88 -21.82
CA GLY A 469 29.51 9.28 -22.25
C GLY A 469 28.06 9.77 -22.34
N ARG A 470 27.07 8.94 -21.97
CA ARG A 470 25.65 9.33 -21.87
C ARG A 470 25.26 9.57 -20.44
N VAL A 471 24.44 10.59 -20.21
CA VAL A 471 23.91 10.93 -18.88
C VAL A 471 22.59 10.18 -18.67
N MET A 472 22.56 9.36 -17.63
CA MET A 472 21.43 8.52 -17.26
C MET A 472 20.84 9.03 -15.95
N ALA A 473 19.53 9.23 -15.89
CA ALA A 473 18.84 9.68 -14.69
C ALA A 473 17.83 8.64 -14.21
N LEU A 474 17.83 8.34 -12.91
CA LEU A 474 16.83 7.49 -12.29
C LEU A 474 15.57 8.31 -11.97
N ASN A 475 14.44 7.96 -12.59
CA ASN A 475 13.17 8.59 -12.30
C ASN A 475 12.54 8.02 -11.00
N PRO A 476 11.51 8.67 -10.43
CA PRO A 476 10.83 8.19 -9.21
C PRO A 476 10.17 6.81 -9.34
N ASP A 477 9.85 6.39 -10.58
CA ASP A 477 9.28 5.09 -10.91
C ASP A 477 10.32 3.96 -11.03
N GLY A 478 11.60 4.27 -10.77
CA GLY A 478 12.70 3.31 -10.79
C GLY A 478 13.22 2.97 -12.19
N VAL A 479 12.93 3.81 -13.20
CA VAL A 479 13.42 3.67 -14.57
C VAL A 479 14.65 4.56 -14.77
N TRP A 480 15.74 3.96 -15.24
CA TRP A 480 16.91 4.70 -15.71
C TRP A 480 16.66 5.22 -17.12
N ILE A 481 16.75 6.52 -17.33
CA ILE A 481 16.44 7.15 -18.62
C ILE A 481 17.63 7.99 -19.06
N ASP A 482 18.10 7.74 -20.27
CA ASP A 482 19.01 8.63 -20.97
C ASP A 482 18.34 9.99 -21.16
N THR A 483 19.00 11.03 -20.67
CA THR A 483 18.40 12.36 -20.58
C THR A 483 18.04 12.95 -21.95
N GLU A 484 18.65 12.46 -23.04
CA GLU A 484 18.31 12.86 -24.41
C GLU A 484 17.05 12.16 -24.98
N PHE A 485 16.52 11.14 -24.30
CA PHE A 485 15.31 10.44 -24.74
C PHE A 485 14.14 11.41 -24.92
N LYS A 486 13.19 11.11 -25.80
CA LYS A 486 11.87 11.78 -25.85
C LYS A 486 10.82 10.74 -26.20
N PRO A 487 9.63 10.73 -25.56
CA PRO A 487 8.61 9.69 -25.79
C PRO A 487 8.12 9.57 -27.24
N VAL A 488 8.28 10.62 -28.03
CA VAL A 488 7.94 10.66 -29.46
C VAL A 488 8.97 9.95 -30.36
N LEU A 489 10.11 9.56 -29.82
CA LEU A 489 11.17 8.90 -30.59
C LEU A 489 10.86 7.40 -30.71
N GLU A 490 11.14 6.88 -31.89
CA GLU A 490 11.07 5.45 -32.14
C GLU A 490 11.99 4.69 -31.16
N THR A 491 11.42 3.70 -30.48
CA THR A 491 12.09 2.99 -29.39
C THR A 491 11.92 1.49 -29.58
N VAL A 492 13.05 0.77 -29.61
CA VAL A 492 13.08 -0.69 -29.66
C VAL A 492 12.83 -1.21 -28.25
N LYS A 493 11.67 -1.86 -28.04
CA LYS A 493 11.25 -2.35 -26.73
C LYS A 493 11.58 -3.83 -26.57
N ILE A 494 12.38 -4.16 -25.57
CA ILE A 494 12.86 -5.51 -25.31
C ILE A 494 12.51 -5.89 -23.87
N VAL A 495 11.89 -7.06 -23.69
CA VAL A 495 11.55 -7.53 -22.34
C VAL A 495 12.83 -7.93 -21.59
N PHE A 496 13.03 -7.41 -20.39
CA PHE A 496 14.16 -7.73 -19.52
C PHE A 496 14.28 -9.24 -19.29
N ALA A 497 15.52 -9.75 -19.31
CA ALA A 497 15.82 -11.18 -19.15
C ALA A 497 15.10 -12.14 -20.13
N SER A 498 14.53 -11.63 -21.22
CA SER A 498 13.94 -12.46 -22.29
C SER A 498 15.01 -13.02 -23.25
N ASN A 499 14.60 -13.89 -24.17
CA ASN A 499 15.50 -14.37 -25.22
C ASN A 499 15.97 -13.21 -26.12
N ALA A 500 15.07 -12.28 -26.45
CA ALA A 500 15.41 -11.05 -27.17
C ALA A 500 16.47 -10.23 -26.43
N TYR A 501 16.37 -10.08 -25.11
CA TYR A 501 17.36 -9.39 -24.27
C TYR A 501 18.74 -10.04 -24.33
N PHE A 502 18.83 -11.36 -24.18
CA PHE A 502 20.11 -12.05 -24.27
C PHE A 502 20.68 -12.11 -25.69
N THR A 503 19.83 -12.08 -26.72
CA THR A 503 20.27 -11.98 -28.11
C THR A 503 20.81 -10.58 -28.41
N PHE A 504 20.12 -9.53 -27.93
CA PHE A 504 20.59 -8.15 -28.01
C PHE A 504 21.96 -7.98 -27.33
N LEU A 505 22.15 -8.47 -26.11
CA LEU A 505 23.43 -8.38 -25.40
C LEU A 505 24.55 -9.22 -26.03
N ARG A 506 24.22 -10.30 -26.75
CA ARG A 506 25.22 -11.08 -27.51
C ARG A 506 25.69 -10.33 -28.76
N LEU A 507 24.80 -9.57 -29.40
CA LEU A 507 25.13 -8.76 -30.57
C LEU A 507 25.82 -7.44 -30.20
N PHE A 508 25.40 -6.82 -29.10
CA PHE A 508 25.87 -5.52 -28.64
C PHE A 508 26.35 -5.62 -27.18
N PRO A 509 27.48 -6.29 -26.91
CA PRO A 509 27.93 -6.56 -25.54
C PRO A 509 28.21 -5.28 -24.73
N GLU A 510 28.61 -4.21 -25.39
CA GLU A 510 28.83 -2.90 -24.75
C GLU A 510 27.54 -2.20 -24.30
N ALA A 511 26.38 -2.52 -24.90
CA ALA A 511 25.08 -2.06 -24.41
C ALA A 511 24.76 -2.64 -23.02
N GLY A 512 25.48 -3.70 -22.63
CA GLY A 512 25.42 -4.28 -21.30
C GLY A 512 25.78 -3.32 -20.17
N ASP A 513 26.56 -2.27 -20.43
CA ASP A 513 26.89 -1.28 -19.39
C ASP A 513 25.66 -0.44 -18.99
N PHE A 514 24.78 -0.12 -19.92
CA PHE A 514 23.49 0.53 -19.65
C PHE A 514 22.51 -0.42 -18.94
N CYS A 515 22.46 -1.67 -19.41
CA CYS A 515 21.56 -2.69 -18.87
C CYS A 515 21.91 -3.12 -17.42
N ARG A 516 23.10 -2.76 -16.92
CA ARG A 516 23.49 -2.99 -15.51
C ARG A 516 22.85 -2.00 -14.54
N LEU A 517 22.36 -0.86 -15.02
CA LEU A 517 21.78 0.17 -14.16
C LEU A 517 20.50 -0.29 -13.47
N GLY A 518 19.70 -1.14 -14.12
CA GLY A 518 18.49 -1.68 -13.54
C GLY A 518 17.68 -2.52 -14.52
N GLN A 519 16.56 -3.05 -14.04
CA GLN A 519 15.64 -3.87 -14.84
C GLN A 519 14.82 -3.04 -15.84
N LYS A 520 14.67 -1.73 -15.58
CA LYS A 520 14.00 -0.76 -16.44
C LYS A 520 15.01 0.31 -16.86
N VAL A 521 15.44 0.30 -18.12
CA VAL A 521 16.38 1.28 -18.66
C VAL A 521 16.02 1.69 -20.08
N ILE A 522 16.06 2.98 -20.37
CA ILE A 522 15.89 3.55 -21.71
C ILE A 522 17.18 4.28 -22.07
N PHE A 523 17.86 3.86 -23.12
CA PHE A 523 19.15 4.45 -23.52
C PHE A 523 19.30 4.56 -25.03
N ASN A 524 20.07 5.56 -25.47
CA ASN A 524 20.44 5.67 -26.87
C ASN A 524 21.58 4.70 -27.20
N TRP A 525 21.34 3.75 -28.09
CA TRP A 525 22.35 2.86 -28.65
C TRP A 525 22.50 3.12 -30.14
N GLN A 526 23.66 3.63 -30.56
CA GLN A 526 24.00 3.87 -31.97
C GLN A 526 22.96 4.70 -32.73
N GLY A 527 22.33 5.68 -32.07
CA GLY A 527 21.35 6.59 -32.69
C GLY A 527 19.90 6.17 -32.52
N LYS A 528 19.61 4.96 -32.03
CA LYS A 528 18.24 4.50 -31.72
C LYS A 528 18.05 4.30 -30.23
N PHE A 529 16.84 4.60 -29.73
CA PHE A 529 16.53 4.35 -28.33
C PHE A 529 16.11 2.89 -28.12
N VAL A 530 16.67 2.28 -27.09
CA VAL A 530 16.31 0.94 -26.64
C VAL A 530 15.71 1.05 -25.25
N GLU A 531 14.51 0.50 -25.08
CA GLU A 531 13.83 0.36 -23.80
C GLU A 531 13.90 -1.10 -23.36
N ILE A 532 14.64 -1.36 -22.29
CA ILE A 532 14.63 -2.62 -21.56
C ILE A 532 13.63 -2.47 -20.42
N GLY A 533 12.63 -3.35 -20.36
CA GLY A 533 11.62 -3.28 -19.31
C GLY A 533 10.68 -4.47 -19.32
N GLU A 534 9.47 -4.30 -18.80
CA GLU A 534 8.47 -5.38 -18.70
C GLU A 534 7.68 -5.58 -20.01
N LYS A 535 7.68 -4.58 -20.90
CA LYS A 535 6.93 -4.56 -22.15
C LYS A 535 7.88 -4.57 -23.35
N GLY A 536 7.50 -5.27 -24.41
CA GLY A 536 8.26 -5.34 -25.65
C GLY A 536 8.35 -6.75 -26.22
N GLU A 537 9.32 -6.95 -27.10
CA GLU A 537 9.57 -8.24 -27.73
C GLU A 537 10.26 -9.20 -26.75
N LYS A 538 9.71 -10.41 -26.59
CA LYS A 538 10.29 -11.49 -25.77
C LYS A 538 11.21 -12.41 -26.58
N GLN A 539 10.98 -12.49 -27.88
CA GLN A 539 11.76 -13.31 -28.82
C GLN A 539 12.14 -12.47 -30.04
N MET A 540 13.43 -12.41 -30.34
CA MET A 540 13.96 -11.82 -31.55
C MET A 540 15.19 -12.59 -31.97
N ASP A 541 15.29 -12.90 -33.26
CA ASP A 541 16.52 -13.42 -33.84
C ASP A 541 17.53 -12.30 -34.12
N ALA A 542 18.76 -12.71 -34.41
CA ALA A 542 19.86 -11.78 -34.63
C ALA A 542 19.70 -10.91 -35.88
N THR A 543 18.94 -11.36 -36.87
CA THR A 543 18.73 -10.66 -38.14
C THR A 543 17.75 -9.52 -37.94
N LYS A 544 16.58 -9.80 -37.34
CA LYS A 544 15.57 -8.81 -36.98
C LYS A 544 16.13 -7.75 -36.03
N LEU A 545 16.97 -8.15 -35.08
CA LEU A 545 17.65 -7.20 -34.17
C LEU A 545 18.63 -6.27 -34.90
N ARG A 546 19.37 -6.76 -35.90
CA ARG A 546 20.24 -5.90 -36.70
C ARG A 546 19.45 -4.94 -37.58
N GLU A 547 18.33 -5.39 -38.16
CA GLU A 547 17.44 -4.54 -38.94
C GLU A 547 16.80 -3.44 -38.10
N LEU A 548 16.36 -3.75 -36.88
CA LEU A 548 15.80 -2.74 -35.99
C LEU A 548 16.84 -1.75 -35.49
N MET A 549 18.13 -2.10 -35.48
CA MET A 549 19.22 -1.24 -34.97
C MET A 549 19.98 -0.47 -36.06
N ASN A 550 19.87 -0.87 -37.33
CA ASN A 550 20.33 -0.10 -38.51
C ASN A 550 19.31 0.96 -38.89
#